data_AF-L8DCK3-F1
#
_entry.id   AF-L8DCK3-F1
#
_cell.length_a   1.000
_cell.length_b   1.000
_cell.length_c   1.000
_cell.angle_alpha   90.00
_cell.angle_beta   90.00
_cell.angle_gamma   90.00
#
_symmetry.space_group_name_H-M   'P 1'
#
loop_
_entity.id
_entity.type
_entity.pdbx_description
1 polymer ?
#
loop_
_entity_poly.entity_id
_entity_poly.type
_entity_poly.pdbx_seq_one_letter_code
_entity_poly.pdbx_strand_id
1 'polypeptide(L)'
;MAVGLIGLSGPLIVLFLPFFVWRWWRNGRTRHSLYVVAVAAVGAVIQLATYLSSERSTPGGGTLVLLAKTAGERVGGSWLFGDTNVLAGTPHPALTVAVYAWFAIVVALTVACLPKVALPLWLLCVILLYSAVNAYGPSMVASSQAFQRHILIPVAICIVLLWAVISSGGKTILSAVAATCLLAGSWGIIHDFSPDPYPLKPDLTPLRQCVEAGTDSCHQDIFLPGWSVDLDGRQS
;
A
#
# COMPACT_ATOMS: atom_id res chain seq x y z
N MET A 1 -9.72 -25.45 -2.48
CA MET A 1 -10.32 -24.22 -3.07
C MET A 1 -9.69 -22.94 -2.55
N ALA A 2 -9.62 -22.69 -1.23
CA ALA A 2 -9.03 -21.45 -0.68
C ALA A 2 -7.62 -21.11 -1.21
N VAL A 3 -6.72 -22.10 -1.30
CA VAL A 3 -5.35 -21.89 -1.82
C VAL A 3 -5.34 -21.51 -3.32
N GLY A 4 -6.29 -22.02 -4.10
CA GLY A 4 -6.44 -21.64 -5.51
C GLY A 4 -6.93 -20.20 -5.66
N LEU A 5 -7.87 -19.78 -4.81
CA LEU A 5 -8.35 -18.39 -4.76
C LEU A 5 -7.23 -17.43 -4.31
N ILE A 6 -6.45 -17.81 -3.29
CA ILE A 6 -5.29 -17.03 -2.82
C ILE A 6 -4.17 -16.98 -3.88
N GLY A 7 -3.95 -18.07 -4.62
CA GLY A 7 -2.98 -18.11 -5.70
C GLY A 7 -3.33 -17.20 -6.89
N LEU A 8 -4.61 -16.94 -7.09
CA LEU A 8 -5.10 -16.04 -8.14
C LEU A 8 -5.29 -14.59 -7.66
N SER A 9 -5.25 -14.32 -6.34
CA SER A 9 -5.51 -13.00 -5.79
C SER A 9 -4.29 -12.05 -5.82
N GLY A 10 -3.13 -12.48 -6.30
CA GLY A 10 -1.98 -11.58 -6.56
C GLY A 10 -0.61 -12.25 -6.63
N PRO A 11 0.46 -11.47 -6.88
CA PRO A 11 1.83 -11.97 -7.05
C PRO A 11 2.45 -12.56 -5.77
N LEU A 12 1.80 -12.34 -4.62
CA LEU A 12 2.23 -12.85 -3.32
C LEU A 12 2.42 -14.38 -3.28
N ILE A 13 1.67 -15.13 -4.09
CA ILE A 13 1.82 -16.58 -4.14
C ILE A 13 3.21 -17.02 -4.61
N VAL A 14 3.88 -16.20 -5.43
CA VAL A 14 5.28 -16.43 -5.86
C VAL A 14 6.21 -16.40 -4.65
N LEU A 15 6.00 -15.44 -3.75
CA LEU A 15 6.79 -15.29 -2.52
C LEU A 15 6.46 -16.35 -1.47
N PHE A 16 5.21 -16.83 -1.41
CA PHE A 16 4.79 -17.85 -0.45
C PHE A 16 5.05 -19.28 -0.90
N LEU A 17 5.32 -19.53 -2.18
CA LEU A 17 5.59 -20.87 -2.70
C LEU A 17 6.68 -21.63 -1.90
N PRO A 18 7.84 -21.03 -1.54
CA PRO A 18 8.85 -21.71 -0.73
C PRO A 18 8.32 -22.20 0.62
N PHE A 19 7.40 -21.46 1.24
CA PHE A 19 6.78 -21.87 2.51
C PHE A 19 5.86 -23.08 2.33
N PHE A 20 5.08 -23.13 1.25
CA PHE A 20 4.25 -24.29 0.92
C PHE A 20 5.11 -25.54 0.65
N VAL A 21 6.20 -25.38 -0.09
CA VAL A 21 7.16 -26.46 -0.36
C VAL A 21 7.82 -26.95 0.94
N TRP A 22 8.28 -26.02 1.77
CA TRP A 22 8.87 -26.34 3.07
C TRP A 22 7.88 -27.08 3.99
N ARG A 23 6.64 -26.59 4.08
CA ARG A 23 5.58 -27.22 4.87
C ARG A 23 5.25 -28.63 4.37
N TRP A 24 5.16 -28.83 3.05
CA TRP A 24 4.93 -30.15 2.46
C TRP A 24 6.06 -31.11 2.79
N TRP A 25 7.30 -30.63 2.76
CA TRP A 25 8.45 -31.45 3.12
C TRP A 25 8.46 -31.80 4.62
N ARG A 26 8.15 -30.85 5.51
CA ARG A 26 8.22 -31.03 6.96
C ARG A 26 7.04 -31.78 7.58
N ASN A 27 5.80 -31.47 7.16
CA ASN A 27 4.58 -31.91 7.85
C ASN A 27 3.93 -33.15 7.18
N GLY A 28 4.69 -33.90 6.41
CA GLY A 28 4.25 -35.14 5.79
C GLY A 28 3.76 -34.93 4.35
N ARG A 29 4.35 -35.73 3.44
CA ARG A 29 4.08 -35.79 2.00
C ARG A 29 2.74 -36.47 1.69
N THR A 30 1.68 -36.01 2.34
CA THR A 30 0.31 -36.50 2.11
C THR A 30 -0.18 -36.09 0.73
N ARG A 31 -1.16 -36.83 0.18
CA ARG A 31 -1.81 -36.46 -1.10
C ARG A 31 -2.40 -35.05 -1.04
N HIS A 32 -3.01 -34.68 0.10
CA HIS A 32 -3.60 -33.36 0.29
C HIS A 32 -2.55 -32.24 0.25
N SER A 33 -1.44 -32.39 0.96
CA SER A 33 -0.35 -31.39 0.94
C SER A 33 0.32 -31.29 -0.43
N LEU A 34 0.40 -32.40 -1.19
CA LEU A 34 0.87 -32.39 -2.58
C LEU A 34 -0.05 -31.56 -3.48
N TYR A 35 -1.38 -31.73 -3.39
CA TYR A 35 -2.33 -30.93 -4.16
C TYR A 35 -2.23 -29.43 -3.84
N VAL A 36 -2.06 -29.08 -2.56
CA VAL A 36 -1.90 -27.69 -2.11
C VAL A 36 -0.63 -27.06 -2.72
N VAL A 37 0.50 -27.78 -2.68
CA VAL A 37 1.75 -27.30 -3.29
C VAL A 37 1.63 -27.20 -4.80
N ALA A 38 1.02 -28.18 -5.47
CA ALA A 38 0.83 -28.15 -6.92
C ALA A 38 -0.01 -26.95 -7.36
N VAL A 39 -1.13 -26.68 -6.67
CA VAL A 39 -1.98 -25.52 -6.96
C VAL A 39 -1.24 -24.20 -6.69
N ALA A 40 -0.49 -24.11 -5.59
CA ALA A 40 0.34 -22.94 -5.30
C ALA A 40 1.44 -22.72 -6.34
N ALA A 41 2.09 -23.78 -6.81
CA ALA A 41 3.13 -23.74 -7.83
C ALA A 41 2.57 -23.28 -9.17
N VAL A 42 1.43 -23.82 -9.61
CA VAL A 42 0.74 -23.38 -10.84
C VAL A 42 0.33 -21.90 -10.72
N GLY A 43 -0.24 -21.49 -9.59
CA GLY A 43 -0.58 -20.09 -9.33
C GLY A 43 0.65 -19.18 -9.40
N ALA A 44 1.76 -19.58 -8.77
CA ALA A 44 3.02 -18.85 -8.82
C ALA A 44 3.59 -18.74 -10.25
N VAL A 45 3.53 -19.81 -11.04
CA VAL A 45 3.97 -19.79 -12.44
C VAL A 45 3.11 -18.85 -13.27
N ILE A 46 1.78 -18.93 -13.15
CA ILE A 46 0.85 -18.04 -13.89
C ILE A 46 1.10 -16.58 -13.50
N GLN A 47 1.18 -16.29 -12.21
CA GLN A 47 1.43 -14.93 -11.72
C GLN A 47 2.81 -14.41 -12.14
N LEU A 48 3.85 -15.24 -12.06
CA LEU A 48 5.20 -14.86 -12.48
C LEU A 48 5.27 -14.66 -13.99
N ALA A 49 4.66 -15.53 -14.79
CA ALA A 49 4.57 -15.38 -16.24
C ALA A 49 3.82 -14.11 -16.61
N THR A 50 2.65 -13.87 -15.99
CA THR A 50 1.89 -12.63 -16.18
C THR A 50 2.72 -11.40 -15.78
N TYR A 51 3.47 -11.48 -14.69
CA TYR A 51 4.34 -10.40 -14.23
C TYR A 51 5.49 -10.12 -15.22
N LEU A 52 6.14 -11.16 -15.74
CA LEU A 52 7.24 -11.04 -16.69
C LEU A 52 6.76 -10.62 -18.09
N SER A 53 5.57 -11.02 -18.49
CA SER A 53 4.98 -10.67 -19.79
C SER A 53 4.22 -9.34 -19.77
N SER A 54 3.93 -8.78 -18.59
CA SER A 54 3.23 -7.51 -18.48
C SER A 54 4.22 -6.35 -18.58
N GLU A 55 4.11 -5.55 -19.63
CA GLU A 55 4.79 -4.26 -19.78
C GLU A 55 4.19 -3.18 -18.86
N ARG A 56 4.01 -3.51 -17.57
CA ARG A 56 3.47 -2.60 -16.55
C ARG A 56 4.50 -1.59 -16.04
N SER A 57 5.70 -1.53 -16.62
CA SER A 57 6.69 -0.54 -16.23
C SER A 57 6.24 0.85 -16.67
N THR A 58 5.59 1.57 -15.76
CA THR A 58 5.28 2.99 -15.94
C THR A 58 6.57 3.83 -15.99
N PRO A 59 6.70 4.81 -16.90
CA PRO A 59 7.81 5.74 -16.91
C PRO A 59 8.02 6.39 -15.53
N GLY A 60 9.25 6.33 -15.02
CA GLY A 60 9.61 6.83 -13.68
C GLY A 60 9.26 5.89 -12.51
N GLY A 61 8.68 4.72 -12.78
CA GLY A 61 8.47 3.66 -11.80
C GLY A 61 9.78 2.98 -11.36
N GLY A 62 9.72 2.28 -10.23
CA GLY A 62 10.84 1.45 -9.74
C GLY A 62 12.06 2.21 -9.21
N THR A 63 11.99 3.54 -9.04
CA THR A 63 13.09 4.32 -8.46
C THR A 63 13.09 4.27 -6.93
N LEU A 64 14.28 4.31 -6.30
CA LEU A 64 14.42 4.33 -4.84
C LEU A 64 13.80 5.60 -4.22
N VAL A 65 13.85 6.73 -4.94
CA VAL A 65 13.23 7.98 -4.51
C VAL A 65 11.72 7.82 -4.44
N LEU A 66 11.10 7.24 -5.47
CA LEU A 66 9.66 6.99 -5.48
C LEU A 66 9.25 5.95 -4.44
N LEU A 67 10.10 4.93 -4.19
CA LEU A 67 9.89 3.98 -3.10
C LEU A 67 9.87 4.68 -1.75
N ALA A 68 10.84 5.55 -1.47
CA ALA A 68 10.89 6.32 -0.22
C ALA A 68 9.68 7.24 -0.07
N LYS A 69 9.30 7.97 -1.15
CA LYS A 69 8.08 8.78 -1.18
C LYS A 69 6.83 7.96 -0.94
N THR A 70 6.74 6.77 -1.53
CA THR A 70 5.59 5.87 -1.35
C THR A 70 5.53 5.33 0.08
N ALA A 71 6.66 4.92 0.65
CA ALA A 71 6.71 4.49 2.05
C ALA A 71 6.30 5.63 3.01
N GLY A 72 6.80 6.84 2.74
CA GLY A 72 6.40 8.06 3.43
C GLY A 72 4.89 8.30 3.31
N GLU A 73 4.40 8.61 2.11
CA GLU A 73 3.00 8.96 1.86
C GLU A 73 2.03 7.88 2.33
N ARG A 74 2.28 6.63 1.92
CA ARG A 74 1.30 5.56 1.99
C ARG A 74 1.35 4.78 3.29
N VAL A 75 2.53 4.57 3.84
CA VAL A 75 2.65 3.80 5.09
C VAL A 75 2.63 4.75 6.28
N GLY A 76 3.49 5.77 6.31
CA GLY A 76 3.53 6.70 7.44
C GLY A 76 2.46 7.78 7.38
N GLY A 77 2.24 8.38 6.20
CA GLY A 77 1.26 9.45 5.98
C GLY A 77 -0.16 8.97 6.22
N SER A 78 -0.57 7.88 5.56
CA SER A 78 -1.90 7.30 5.79
C SER A 78 -2.11 6.80 7.22
N TRP A 79 -1.05 6.32 7.89
CA TRP A 79 -1.15 5.93 9.30
C TRP A 79 -1.40 7.15 10.21
N LEU A 80 -0.59 8.21 10.06
CA LEU A 80 -0.64 9.37 10.96
C LEU A 80 -1.77 10.35 10.65
N PHE A 81 -2.10 10.50 9.37
CA PHE A 81 -2.92 11.61 8.85
C PHE A 81 -4.07 11.14 7.93
N GLY A 82 -4.30 9.82 7.82
CA GLY A 82 -5.43 9.27 7.08
C GLY A 82 -5.38 9.58 5.58
N ASP A 83 -6.46 10.15 5.06
CA ASP A 83 -6.59 10.61 3.68
C ASP A 83 -5.94 11.97 3.37
N THR A 84 -5.17 12.56 4.28
CA THR A 84 -4.43 13.79 3.99
C THR A 84 -3.27 13.52 3.03
N ASN A 85 -3.17 14.30 1.96
CA ASN A 85 -2.01 14.30 1.06
C ASN A 85 -0.81 14.98 1.74
N VAL A 86 0.24 14.23 2.05
CA VAL A 86 1.43 14.75 2.75
C VAL A 86 2.49 15.23 1.76
N LEU A 87 2.70 14.45 0.70
CA LEU A 87 3.69 14.67 -0.37
C LEU A 87 3.04 15.00 -1.71
N ALA A 88 1.77 14.66 -1.91
CA ALA A 88 1.04 14.93 -3.16
C ALA A 88 0.54 16.40 -3.20
N GLY A 89 0.63 17.04 -4.36
CA GLY A 89 0.23 18.45 -4.53
C GLY A 89 1.25 19.42 -3.90
N THR A 90 0.80 20.22 -2.93
CA THR A 90 1.65 21.18 -2.21
C THR A 90 2.19 20.53 -0.95
N PRO A 91 3.49 20.16 -0.88
CA PRO A 91 4.01 19.41 0.25
C PRO A 91 3.94 20.23 1.53
N HIS A 92 3.39 19.64 2.60
CA HIS A 92 3.45 20.23 3.93
C HIS A 92 4.76 19.78 4.61
N PRO A 93 5.78 20.66 4.75
CA PRO A 93 7.10 20.24 5.21
C PRO A 93 7.06 19.67 6.63
N ALA A 94 6.22 20.23 7.50
CA ALA A 94 6.04 19.74 8.87
C ALA A 94 5.48 18.30 8.91
N LEU A 95 4.42 18.03 8.11
CA LEU A 95 3.82 16.69 8.03
C LEU A 95 4.80 15.70 7.42
N THR A 96 5.52 16.12 6.38
CA THR A 96 6.55 15.31 5.72
C THR A 96 7.64 14.87 6.72
N VAL A 97 8.16 15.81 7.50
CA VAL A 97 9.16 15.51 8.54
C VAL A 97 8.59 14.57 9.59
N ALA A 98 7.35 14.78 10.05
CA ALA A 98 6.70 13.92 11.03
C ALA A 98 6.54 12.48 10.53
N VAL A 99 6.10 12.29 9.28
CA VAL A 99 5.98 10.97 8.63
C VAL A 99 7.31 10.24 8.58
N TYR A 100 8.37 10.89 8.07
CA TYR A 100 9.68 10.24 7.93
C TYR A 100 10.34 10.00 9.30
N ALA A 101 10.16 10.90 10.26
CA ALA A 101 10.62 10.72 11.63
C ALA A 101 9.94 9.52 12.28
N TRP A 102 8.61 9.42 12.17
CA TRP A 102 7.85 8.27 12.67
C TRP A 102 8.35 6.97 12.02
N PHE A 103 8.47 6.94 10.69
CA PHE A 103 8.91 5.75 9.97
C PHE A 103 10.32 5.32 10.40
N ALA A 104 11.25 6.26 10.52
CA ALA A 104 12.61 6.00 11.01
C ALA A 104 12.62 5.46 12.45
N ILE A 105 11.79 6.01 13.34
CA ILE A 105 11.65 5.52 14.72
C ILE A 105 11.12 4.08 14.72
N VAL A 106 10.07 3.77 13.95
CA VAL A 106 9.50 2.42 13.88
C VAL A 106 10.54 1.41 13.37
N VAL A 107 11.25 1.74 12.29
CA VAL A 107 12.33 0.89 11.76
C VAL A 107 13.41 0.67 12.82
N ALA A 108 13.97 1.75 13.37
CA ALA A 108 15.06 1.67 14.34
C ALA A 108 14.67 0.88 15.59
N LEU A 109 13.49 1.17 16.15
CA LEU A 109 12.97 0.53 17.35
C LEU A 109 12.75 -0.97 17.14
N THR A 110 12.12 -1.35 16.02
CA THR A 110 11.80 -2.75 15.73
C THR A 110 13.03 -3.57 15.38
N VAL A 111 13.99 -3.01 14.64
CA VAL A 111 15.27 -3.67 14.35
C VAL A 111 16.12 -3.83 15.62
N ALA A 112 16.15 -2.82 16.49
CA ALA A 112 16.89 -2.88 17.75
C ALA A 112 16.31 -3.91 18.73
N CYS A 113 14.98 -4.02 18.83
CA CYS A 113 14.32 -4.90 19.80
C CYS A 113 14.10 -6.33 19.28
N LEU A 114 13.86 -6.51 17.97
CA LEU A 114 13.45 -7.77 17.37
C LEU A 114 14.27 -8.12 16.10
N PRO A 115 15.62 -8.09 16.14
CA PRO A 115 16.45 -8.13 14.92
C PRO A 115 16.20 -9.35 14.04
N LYS A 116 15.94 -10.52 14.64
CA LYS A 116 15.70 -11.78 13.91
C LYS A 116 14.38 -11.79 13.12
N VAL A 117 13.37 -11.04 13.58
CA VAL A 117 12.02 -11.02 13.01
C VAL A 117 11.80 -9.75 12.19
N ALA A 118 12.34 -8.62 12.64
CA ALA A 118 12.20 -7.33 11.98
C ALA A 118 12.86 -7.31 10.60
N LEU A 119 14.08 -7.84 10.46
CA LEU A 119 14.80 -7.83 9.17
C LEU A 119 14.04 -8.52 8.03
N PRO A 120 13.57 -9.78 8.16
CA PRO A 120 12.83 -10.42 7.09
C PRO A 120 11.48 -9.74 6.81
N LEU A 121 10.82 -9.17 7.81
CA LEU A 121 9.56 -8.45 7.62
C LEU A 121 9.76 -7.08 6.95
N TRP A 122 10.82 -6.35 7.27
CA TRP A 122 11.19 -5.12 6.57
C TRP A 122 11.61 -5.40 5.12
N LEU A 123 12.36 -6.47 4.89
CA LEU A 123 12.69 -6.90 3.53
C LEU A 123 11.42 -7.23 2.73
N LEU A 124 10.47 -7.94 3.33
CA LEU A 124 9.17 -8.21 2.71
C LEU A 124 8.42 -6.90 2.41
N CYS A 125 8.36 -5.97 3.37
CA CYS A 125 7.74 -4.65 3.19
C CYS A 125 8.33 -3.90 1.99
N VAL A 126 9.67 -3.87 1.88
CA VAL A 126 10.39 -3.25 0.75
C VAL A 126 10.04 -3.94 -0.56
N ILE A 127 10.05 -5.27 -0.63
CA ILE A 127 9.72 -6.02 -1.85
C ILE A 127 8.29 -5.72 -2.32
N LEU A 128 7.33 -5.70 -1.40
CA LEU A 128 5.92 -5.46 -1.73
C LEU A 128 5.69 -4.03 -2.22
N LEU A 129 6.26 -3.04 -1.53
CA LEU A 129 6.16 -1.64 -1.95
C LEU A 129 6.91 -1.40 -3.26
N TYR A 130 8.09 -1.97 -3.43
CA TYR A 130 8.88 -1.84 -4.65
C TYR A 130 8.13 -2.42 -5.85
N SER A 131 7.51 -3.59 -5.70
CA SER A 131 6.67 -4.19 -6.76
C SER A 131 5.53 -3.25 -7.18
N ALA A 132 4.85 -2.63 -6.22
CA ALA A 132 3.78 -1.66 -6.51
C ALA A 132 4.34 -0.39 -7.19
N VAL A 133 5.44 0.15 -6.69
CA VAL A 133 6.13 1.32 -7.25
C VAL A 133 6.65 1.08 -8.67
N ASN A 134 7.11 -0.13 -8.95
CA ASN A 134 7.55 -0.52 -10.29
C ASN A 134 6.37 -0.62 -11.26
N ALA A 135 5.23 -1.14 -10.79
CA ALA A 135 4.05 -1.37 -11.64
C ALA A 135 3.15 -0.14 -11.84
N TYR A 136 3.12 0.79 -10.89
CA TYR A 136 2.18 1.93 -10.91
C TYR A 136 2.89 3.29 -10.91
N GLY A 137 4.20 3.34 -10.67
CA GLY A 137 4.98 4.55 -10.84
C GLY A 137 4.49 5.72 -9.97
N PRO A 138 4.58 6.97 -10.47
CA PRO A 138 4.19 8.17 -9.72
C PRO A 138 2.74 8.17 -9.22
N SER A 139 1.85 7.37 -9.83
CA SER A 139 0.45 7.24 -9.38
C SER A 139 0.33 6.67 -7.97
N MET A 140 1.37 5.99 -7.45
CA MET A 140 1.43 5.54 -6.05
C MET A 140 1.43 6.68 -5.03
N VAL A 141 1.81 7.88 -5.44
CA VAL A 141 1.88 9.07 -4.59
C VAL A 141 1.05 10.23 -5.15
N ALA A 142 0.14 9.94 -6.09
CA ALA A 142 -0.75 10.96 -6.67
C ALA A 142 -1.89 11.35 -5.71
N SER A 143 -2.34 10.42 -4.86
CA SER A 143 -3.24 10.72 -3.76
C SER A 143 -3.04 9.76 -2.59
N SER A 144 -3.50 10.15 -1.40
CA SER A 144 -3.60 9.36 -0.16
C SER A 144 -4.59 8.18 -0.25
N GLN A 145 -5.45 8.13 -1.25
CA GLN A 145 -6.42 7.04 -1.47
C GLN A 145 -6.02 6.07 -2.59
N ALA A 146 -5.02 6.42 -3.40
CA ALA A 146 -4.53 5.56 -4.48
C ALA A 146 -4.04 4.18 -3.98
N PHE A 147 -4.48 3.11 -4.64
CA PHE A 147 -3.90 1.77 -4.49
C PHE A 147 -3.84 1.18 -3.05
N GLN A 148 -4.76 1.55 -2.15
CA GLN A 148 -4.83 1.10 -0.75
C GLN A 148 -4.57 -0.40 -0.53
N ARG A 149 -5.06 -1.25 -1.44
CA ARG A 149 -4.86 -2.71 -1.38
C ARG A 149 -3.38 -3.16 -1.34
N HIS A 150 -2.46 -2.39 -1.92
CA HIS A 150 -1.02 -2.72 -1.93
C HIS A 150 -0.29 -2.24 -0.68
N ILE A 151 -0.96 -1.44 0.15
CA ILE A 151 -0.39 -0.77 1.33
C ILE A 151 -0.82 -1.48 2.63
N LEU A 152 -1.93 -2.24 2.58
CA LEU A 152 -2.46 -3.00 3.70
C LEU A 152 -1.41 -3.90 4.38
N ILE A 153 -0.67 -4.69 3.61
CA ILE A 153 0.34 -5.62 4.15
C ILE A 153 1.53 -4.87 4.75
N PRO A 154 2.16 -3.88 4.06
CA PRO A 154 3.17 -3.02 4.66
C PRO A 154 2.76 -2.38 6.00
N VAL A 155 1.54 -1.84 6.09
CA VAL A 155 1.03 -1.24 7.33
C VAL A 155 0.84 -2.30 8.42
N ALA A 156 0.26 -3.46 8.08
CA ALA A 156 0.10 -4.57 9.01
C ALA A 156 1.45 -5.06 9.58
N ILE A 157 2.51 -5.08 8.77
CA ILE A 157 3.86 -5.41 9.22
C ILE A 157 4.33 -4.41 10.30
N CYS A 158 4.16 -3.11 10.08
CA CYS A 158 4.51 -2.08 11.06
C CYS A 158 3.75 -2.26 12.38
N ILE A 159 2.44 -2.49 12.32
CA ILE A 159 1.58 -2.72 13.50
C ILE A 159 2.04 -3.95 14.28
N VAL A 160 2.23 -5.09 13.60
CA VAL A 160 2.63 -6.34 14.23
C VAL A 160 4.01 -6.20 14.89
N LEU A 161 4.95 -5.53 14.22
CA LEU A 161 6.28 -5.30 14.78
C LEU A 161 6.23 -4.38 16.01
N LEU A 162 5.47 -3.29 15.97
CA LEU A 162 5.28 -2.39 17.12
C LEU A 162 4.63 -3.12 18.30
N TRP A 163 3.57 -3.88 18.03
CA TRP A 163 2.90 -4.69 19.04
C TRP A 163 3.84 -5.72 19.66
N ALA A 164 4.64 -6.40 18.82
CA ALA A 164 5.63 -7.36 19.28
C ALA A 164 6.67 -6.69 20.19
N VAL A 165 7.13 -5.47 19.88
CA VAL A 165 8.02 -4.69 20.76
C VAL A 165 7.35 -4.42 22.11
N ILE A 166 6.09 -3.97 22.13
CA ILE A 166 5.33 -3.72 23.36
C ILE A 166 5.25 -5.00 24.22
N SER A 167 4.96 -6.15 23.59
CA SER A 167 4.81 -7.45 24.28
C SER A 167 6.11 -8.13 24.70
N SER A 168 7.27 -7.68 24.19
CA SER A 168 8.54 -8.38 24.37
C SER A 168 9.10 -8.34 25.80
N GLY A 169 8.43 -7.63 26.73
CA GLY A 169 8.85 -7.51 28.12
C GLY A 169 10.16 -6.74 28.30
N GLY A 170 10.61 -6.00 27.27
CA GLY A 170 11.84 -5.21 27.26
C GLY A 170 11.78 -3.95 28.15
N LYS A 171 12.78 -3.08 27.99
CA LYS A 171 12.87 -1.80 28.73
C LYS A 171 11.57 -1.00 28.56
N THR A 172 10.94 -0.61 29.66
CA THR A 172 9.66 0.12 29.71
C THR A 172 9.61 1.34 28.79
N ILE A 173 10.74 2.04 28.63
CA ILE A 173 10.87 3.21 27.74
C ILE A 173 10.63 2.81 26.27
N LEU A 174 11.20 1.69 25.81
CA LEU A 174 11.05 1.25 24.41
C LEU A 174 9.61 0.81 24.13
N SER A 175 8.97 0.12 25.08
CA SER A 175 7.55 -0.22 24.99
C SER A 175 6.66 1.02 24.99
N ALA A 176 6.99 2.05 25.78
CA ALA A 176 6.28 3.31 25.77
C ALA A 176 6.41 4.04 24.43
N VAL A 177 7.63 4.11 23.85
CA VAL A 177 7.83 4.69 22.52
C VAL A 177 7.06 3.92 21.45
N ALA A 178 7.08 2.58 21.49
CA ALA A 178 6.32 1.75 20.56
C ALA A 178 4.81 2.00 20.68
N ALA A 179 4.29 2.08 21.91
CA ALA A 179 2.89 2.38 22.18
C ALA A 179 2.51 3.77 21.67
N THR A 180 3.34 4.79 21.88
CA THR A 180 3.12 6.13 21.34
C THR A 180 3.11 6.12 19.82
N CYS A 181 4.04 5.44 19.15
CA CYS A 181 4.05 5.31 17.69
C CYS A 181 2.81 4.61 17.14
N LEU A 182 2.30 3.60 17.85
CA LEU A 182 1.08 2.87 17.49
C LEU A 182 -0.17 3.74 17.69
N LEU A 183 -0.29 4.40 18.83
CA LEU A 183 -1.43 5.27 19.16
C LEU A 183 -1.48 6.50 18.26
N ALA A 184 -0.32 7.09 17.93
CA ALA A 184 -0.25 8.27 17.07
C ALA A 184 -0.95 8.06 15.71
N GLY A 185 -0.87 6.86 15.13
CA GLY A 185 -1.60 6.59 13.88
C GLY A 185 -2.93 5.90 14.03
N SER A 186 -3.40 5.69 15.26
CA SER A 186 -4.83 5.42 15.45
C SER A 186 -5.66 6.68 15.10
N TRP A 187 -5.06 7.87 15.20
CA TRP A 187 -5.67 9.13 14.82
C TRP A 187 -6.04 9.21 13.33
N GLY A 188 -5.13 8.83 12.43
CA GLY A 188 -5.41 8.80 10.99
C GLY A 188 -6.57 7.86 10.64
N ILE A 189 -6.65 6.71 11.31
CA ILE A 189 -7.78 5.78 11.15
C ILE A 189 -9.10 6.44 11.61
N ILE A 190 -9.09 7.10 12.77
CA ILE A 190 -10.29 7.76 13.31
C ILE A 190 -10.75 8.88 12.38
N HIS A 191 -9.81 9.65 11.82
CA HIS A 191 -10.09 10.67 10.81
C HIS A 191 -10.84 10.07 9.62
N ASP A 192 -10.35 8.95 9.07
CA ASP A 192 -10.96 8.27 7.92
C ASP A 192 -12.37 7.70 8.22
N PHE A 193 -12.71 7.45 9.49
CA PHE A 193 -14.06 7.03 9.90
C PHE A 193 -15.08 8.17 9.97
N SER A 194 -14.64 9.41 9.84
CA SER A 194 -15.49 10.59 9.71
C SER A 194 -15.35 11.18 8.31
N PRO A 195 -15.78 10.46 7.25
CA PRO A 195 -15.62 10.95 5.89
C PRO A 195 -16.32 12.30 5.74
N ASP A 196 -15.65 13.23 5.06
CA ASP A 196 -16.27 14.50 4.70
C ASP A 196 -17.59 14.23 3.93
N PRO A 197 -18.66 14.98 4.22
CA PRO A 197 -19.92 14.82 3.52
C PRO A 197 -19.73 15.14 2.03
N TYR A 198 -19.63 14.11 1.20
CA TYR A 198 -19.60 14.27 -0.25
C TYR A 198 -21.01 14.15 -0.82
N PRO A 199 -21.37 14.93 -1.85
CA PRO A 199 -22.67 14.81 -2.49
C PRO A 199 -22.75 13.46 -3.21
N LEU A 200 -23.77 12.65 -2.87
CA LEU A 200 -24.03 11.35 -3.50
C LEU A 200 -24.25 11.45 -5.02
N LYS A 201 -24.52 12.67 -5.52
CA LYS A 201 -24.62 13.02 -6.94
C LYS A 201 -23.85 14.32 -7.16
N PRO A 202 -22.67 14.30 -7.81
CA PRO A 202 -22.00 15.54 -8.19
C PRO A 202 -22.91 16.31 -9.15
N ASP A 203 -22.99 17.64 -9.00
CA ASP A 203 -23.72 18.47 -9.94
C ASP A 203 -22.94 18.50 -11.26
N LEU A 204 -23.47 17.87 -12.30
CA LEU A 204 -22.87 17.82 -13.64
C LEU A 204 -23.45 18.90 -14.58
N THR A 205 -24.24 19.84 -14.06
CA THR A 205 -24.85 20.90 -14.86
C THR A 205 -23.80 21.74 -15.60
N PRO A 206 -22.66 22.14 -15.00
CA PRO A 206 -21.61 22.88 -15.71
C PRO A 206 -21.00 22.09 -16.88
N LEU A 207 -20.68 20.80 -16.65
CA LEU A 207 -20.14 19.92 -17.67
C LEU A 207 -21.15 19.72 -18.83
N ARG A 208 -22.44 19.53 -18.49
CA ARG A 208 -23.51 19.40 -19.47
C ARG A 208 -23.65 20.65 -20.34
N GLN A 209 -23.65 21.84 -19.74
CA GLN A 209 -23.73 23.12 -20.47
C GLN A 209 -22.54 23.31 -21.41
N CYS A 210 -21.33 22.94 -20.98
CA CYS A 210 -20.13 23.00 -21.80
C CYS A 210 -20.21 22.09 -23.05
N VAL A 211 -20.72 20.87 -22.87
CA VAL A 211 -20.94 19.92 -23.97
C VAL A 211 -22.05 20.40 -24.91
N GLU A 212 -23.17 20.89 -24.37
CA GLU A 212 -24.27 21.46 -25.16
C GLU A 212 -23.82 22.71 -25.96
N ALA A 213 -22.83 23.46 -25.46
CA ALA A 213 -22.23 24.59 -26.16
C ALA A 213 -21.27 24.19 -27.30
N GLY A 214 -21.01 22.90 -27.49
CA GLY A 214 -20.12 22.40 -28.56
C GLY A 214 -18.64 22.74 -28.33
N THR A 215 -18.22 22.86 -27.07
CA THR A 215 -16.82 23.19 -26.72
C THR A 215 -15.92 21.97 -26.95
N ASP A 216 -14.70 22.20 -27.47
CA ASP A 216 -13.75 21.13 -27.79
C ASP A 216 -13.21 20.38 -26.56
N SER A 217 -13.18 21.03 -25.40
CA SER A 217 -12.82 20.39 -24.13
C SER A 217 -13.66 20.96 -22.99
N CYS A 218 -14.13 20.08 -22.12
CA CYS A 218 -14.95 20.42 -20.96
C CYS A 218 -14.31 19.85 -19.70
N HIS A 219 -13.96 20.73 -18.76
CA HIS A 219 -13.35 20.37 -17.48
C HIS A 219 -14.30 20.72 -16.34
N GLN A 220 -14.46 19.81 -15.39
CA GLN A 220 -15.16 20.08 -14.15
C GLN A 220 -14.51 19.35 -12.98
N ASP A 221 -14.15 20.10 -11.93
CA ASP A 221 -13.78 19.50 -10.64
C ASP A 221 -14.99 18.80 -9.99
N ILE A 222 -14.79 17.60 -9.48
CA ILE A 222 -15.82 16.77 -8.84
C ILE A 222 -15.35 16.29 -7.47
N PHE A 223 -16.25 16.25 -6.49
CA PHE A 223 -16.00 15.75 -5.13
C PHE A 223 -14.98 16.58 -4.31
N LEU A 224 -13.68 16.33 -4.48
CA LEU A 224 -12.59 16.86 -3.66
C LEU A 224 -11.45 17.40 -4.54
N PRO A 225 -10.58 18.29 -4.04
CA PRO A 225 -9.43 18.78 -4.80
C PRO A 225 -8.60 17.65 -5.41
N GLY A 226 -8.34 17.74 -6.72
CA GLY A 226 -7.58 16.74 -7.48
C GLY A 226 -8.42 15.66 -8.16
N TRP A 227 -9.74 15.68 -8.00
CA TRP A 227 -10.67 14.87 -8.80
C TRP A 227 -11.36 15.77 -9.83
N SER A 228 -11.15 15.49 -11.11
CA SER A 228 -11.79 16.19 -12.21
C SER A 228 -12.37 15.22 -13.23
N VAL A 229 -13.35 15.72 -13.98
CA VAL A 229 -13.81 15.11 -15.23
C VAL A 229 -13.39 16.00 -16.37
N ASP A 230 -12.61 15.43 -17.29
CA ASP A 230 -12.20 16.04 -18.53
C ASP A 230 -12.88 15.29 -19.68
N LEU A 231 -13.68 16.00 -20.48
CA LEU A 231 -14.30 15.50 -21.70
C LEU A 231 -13.69 16.20 -22.90
N ASP A 232 -12.97 15.46 -23.74
CA ASP A 232 -12.50 15.95 -25.02
C ASP A 232 -13.55 15.67 -26.11
N GLY A 233 -14.00 16.71 -26.79
CA GLY A 233 -14.99 16.66 -27.87
C GLY A 233 -14.51 15.96 -29.15
N ARG A 234 -13.25 15.50 -29.20
CA ARG A 234 -12.69 14.74 -30.32
C ARG A 234 -12.90 13.23 -30.16
N GLN A 235 -14.16 12.80 -30.12
CA GLN A 235 -14.51 11.43 -30.45
C GLN A 235 -15.72 11.43 -31.40
N SER A 236 -15.47 11.86 -32.63
CA SER A 236 -16.26 11.52 -33.82
C SER A 236 -15.33 11.37 -35.00
#